data_AF-A0A380BIQ2-F1
#
_entry.id   AF-A0A380BIQ2-F1
#
_cell.length_a   1.000
_cell.length_b   1.000
_cell.length_c   1.000
_cell.angle_alpha   90.00
_cell.angle_beta   90.00
_cell.angle_gamma   90.00
#
_symmetry.space_group_name_H-M   'P 1'
#
loop_
_entity.id
_entity.type
_entity.pdbx_description
1 polymer ?
#
loop_
_entity_poly.entity_id
_entity_poly.type
_entity_poly.pdbx_seq_one_letter_code
_entity_poly.pdbx_strand_id
1 'polypeptide(L)'
;MINWKGKKSPEKKRFFQGRKGIGRFAASILGQEMTLSSVNDTGEKSIAVIDWRIFNSNDFLDNVELLVEKENTNEQPGTTLQIIAKNEDDSNK
;
A
#
# COMPACT_ATOMS: atom_id res chain seq x y z
N MET A 1 16.09 -18.82 -0.58
CA MET A 1 14.85 -18.96 -1.38
C MET A 1 13.71 -19.33 -0.44
N ILE A 2 12.75 -18.43 -0.19
CA ILE A 2 11.63 -18.69 0.75
C ILE A 2 10.56 -19.51 0.03
N ASN A 3 10.23 -20.71 0.54
CA ASN A 3 9.27 -21.61 -0.09
C ASN A 3 7.82 -21.28 0.34
N TRP A 4 7.06 -20.63 -0.54
CA TRP A 4 5.69 -20.15 -0.26
C TRP A 4 4.58 -21.12 -0.71
N LYS A 5 4.91 -22.30 -1.26
CA LYS A 5 3.92 -23.29 -1.69
C LYS A 5 3.10 -23.77 -0.49
N GLY A 6 1.78 -23.56 -0.55
CA GLY A 6 0.84 -24.06 0.45
C GLY A 6 0.72 -23.22 1.74
N LYS A 7 1.40 -22.07 1.85
CA LYS A 7 1.29 -21.23 3.05
C LYS A 7 -0.16 -20.75 3.22
N LYS A 8 -0.67 -20.87 4.45
CA LYS A 8 -2.02 -20.49 4.86
C LYS A 8 -1.95 -19.50 6.03
N SER A 9 -2.94 -18.63 6.18
CA SER A 9 -3.00 -17.73 7.33
C SER A 9 -3.02 -18.53 8.64
N PRO A 10 -2.33 -18.07 9.71
CA PRO A 10 -2.17 -18.84 10.94
C PRO A 10 -3.51 -19.26 11.57
N GLU A 11 -4.45 -18.33 11.63
CA GLU A 11 -5.75 -18.52 12.28
C GLU A 11 -6.80 -19.06 11.31
N LYS A 12 -7.17 -18.28 10.28
CA LYS A 12 -8.29 -18.59 9.38
C LYS A 12 -7.94 -19.59 8.27
N LYS A 13 -6.72 -20.12 8.24
CA LYS A 13 -6.20 -21.12 7.27
C LYS A 13 -6.42 -20.77 5.78
N ARG A 14 -6.58 -19.49 5.44
CA ARG A 14 -6.76 -19.01 4.06
C ARG A 14 -5.45 -19.10 3.30
N PHE A 15 -5.47 -19.61 2.07
CA PHE A 15 -4.28 -19.59 1.22
C PHE A 15 -3.81 -18.16 0.93
N PHE A 16 -2.51 -17.90 1.08
CA PHE A 16 -1.92 -16.62 0.69
C PHE A 16 -1.96 -16.45 -0.84
N GLN A 17 -2.67 -15.42 -1.31
CA GLN A 17 -2.88 -15.13 -2.74
C GLN A 17 -1.92 -14.06 -3.31
N GLY A 18 -1.23 -13.28 -2.47
CA GLY A 18 -0.37 -12.17 -2.89
C GLY A 18 1.00 -12.55 -3.49
N ARG A 19 1.17 -13.78 -4.00
CA ARG A 19 2.48 -14.34 -4.40
C ARG A 19 3.09 -13.71 -5.64
N LYS A 20 2.28 -13.05 -6.48
CA LYS A 20 2.69 -12.57 -7.81
C LYS A 20 2.79 -11.04 -7.93
N GLY A 21 2.56 -10.30 -6.84
CA GLY A 21 2.64 -8.83 -6.89
C GLY A 21 1.55 -8.13 -7.72
N ILE A 22 0.55 -8.86 -8.26
CA ILE A 22 -0.51 -8.31 -9.12
C ILE A 22 -1.24 -7.12 -8.46
N GLY A 23 -1.50 -7.19 -7.16
CA GLY A 23 -2.13 -6.09 -6.44
C GLY A 23 -1.28 -4.81 -6.37
N ARG A 24 0.06 -4.96 -6.27
CA ARG A 24 0.98 -3.81 -6.29
C ARG A 24 1.03 -3.18 -7.68
N PHE A 25 1.12 -4.03 -8.71
CA PHE A 25 1.10 -3.60 -10.10
C PHE A 25 -0.22 -2.91 -10.49
N ALA A 26 -1.35 -3.43 -10.00
CA ALA A 26 -2.64 -2.78 -10.19
C ALA A 26 -2.67 -1.38 -9.54
N ALA A 27 -2.18 -1.26 -8.30
CA ALA A 27 -2.18 0.02 -7.59
C ALA A 27 -1.35 1.10 -8.31
N SER A 28 -0.20 0.75 -8.89
CA SER A 28 0.65 1.69 -9.64
C SER A 28 0.08 2.08 -11.01
N ILE A 29 -0.79 1.25 -11.60
CA ILE A 29 -1.49 1.60 -12.85
C ILE A 29 -2.64 2.55 -12.58
N LEU A 30 -3.34 2.38 -11.45
CA LEU A 30 -4.59 3.07 -11.16
C LEU A 30 -4.42 4.56 -10.81
N GLY A 31 -3.22 5.03 -10.49
CA GLY A 31 -2.95 6.43 -10.20
C GLY A 31 -1.50 6.68 -9.79
N GLN A 32 -1.09 7.94 -9.75
CA GLN A 32 0.27 8.36 -9.42
C GLN A 32 0.50 8.53 -7.92
N GLU A 33 -0.57 8.70 -7.12
CA GLU A 33 -0.48 8.83 -5.67
C GLU A 33 -1.37 7.80 -4.99
N MET A 34 -0.90 7.21 -3.89
CA MET A 34 -1.66 6.29 -3.05
C MET A 34 -1.47 6.64 -1.57
N THR A 35 -2.59 6.75 -0.85
CA THR A 35 -2.62 6.83 0.61
C THR A 35 -3.16 5.50 1.15
N LEU A 36 -2.38 4.88 2.04
CA LEU A 36 -2.76 3.69 2.80
C LEU A 36 -2.98 4.08 4.25
N SER A 37 -4.19 3.89 4.76
CA SER A 37 -4.52 4.07 6.18
C SER A 37 -4.97 2.75 6.76
N SER A 38 -4.37 2.30 7.85
CA SER A 38 -4.73 1.05 8.51
C SER A 38 -4.84 1.26 10.01
N VAL A 39 -5.95 0.84 10.59
CA VAL A 39 -6.19 0.82 12.04
C VAL A 39 -6.19 -0.64 12.47
N ASN A 40 -5.31 -0.97 13.42
CA ASN A 40 -5.23 -2.33 13.96
C ASN A 40 -6.23 -2.55 15.12
N ASP A 41 -6.30 -3.77 15.62
CA ASP A 41 -7.20 -4.14 16.74
C ASP A 41 -6.84 -3.47 18.07
N THR A 42 -5.67 -2.82 18.18
CA THR A 42 -5.23 -2.09 19.38
C THR A 42 -5.49 -0.59 19.29
N GLY A 43 -6.04 -0.08 18.19
CA GLY A 43 -6.27 1.35 17.97
C GLY A 43 -5.04 2.14 17.50
N GLU A 44 -3.97 1.49 17.06
CA GLU A 44 -2.87 2.15 16.37
C GLU A 44 -3.26 2.34 14.90
N LYS A 45 -3.28 3.59 14.45
CA LYS A 45 -3.43 3.99 13.06
C LYS A 45 -2.06 4.21 12.45
N SER A 46 -1.83 3.58 11.31
CA SER A 46 -0.67 3.83 10.46
C SER A 46 -1.12 4.43 9.14
N ILE A 47 -0.50 5.53 8.74
CA ILE A 47 -0.74 6.21 7.47
C ILE A 47 0.55 6.19 6.67
N ALA A 48 0.48 5.72 5.43
CA ALA A 48 1.59 5.77 4.49
C ALA A 48 1.13 6.47 3.21
N VAL A 49 1.94 7.42 2.74
CA VAL A 49 1.70 8.13 1.47
C VAL A 49 2.78 7.71 0.50
N ILE A 50 2.36 7.25 -0.67
CA ILE A 50 3.24 6.76 -1.73
C ILE A 50 3.00 7.59 -2.99
N ASP A 51 4.05 8.21 -3.49
CA ASP A 51 4.08 8.81 -4.82
C ASP A 51 4.76 7.84 -5.78
N TRP A 52 4.02 7.28 -6.73
CA TRP A 52 4.53 6.27 -7.65
C TRP A 52 5.61 6.81 -8.59
N ARG A 53 5.69 8.13 -8.79
CA ARG A 53 6.71 8.77 -9.65
C ARG A 53 8.13 8.54 -9.15
N ILE A 54 8.31 8.36 -7.83
CA ILE A 54 9.62 8.09 -7.22
C ILE A 54 10.20 6.75 -7.69
N PHE A 55 9.36 5.80 -8.10
CA PHE A 55 9.76 4.47 -8.58
C PHE A 55 10.10 4.43 -10.08
N ASN A 56 9.93 5.54 -10.81
CA ASN A 56 10.42 5.67 -12.19
C ASN A 56 11.91 6.06 -12.25
N SER A 57 12.52 6.36 -11.10
CA SER A 57 13.97 6.55 -11.01
C SER A 57 14.69 5.20 -11.14
N ASN A 58 15.95 5.19 -11.60
CA ASN A 58 16.78 3.98 -11.71
C ASN A 58 17.20 3.38 -10.34
N ASP A 59 16.55 3.80 -9.26
CA ASP A 59 16.87 3.38 -7.90
C ASP A 59 16.18 2.06 -7.53
N PHE A 60 16.86 1.26 -6.71
CA PHE A 60 16.28 0.04 -6.15
C PHE A 60 15.13 0.37 -5.19
N LEU A 61 14.09 -0.47 -5.15
CA LEU A 61 12.93 -0.30 -4.25
C LEU A 61 13.33 -0.13 -2.78
N ASP A 62 14.41 -0.80 -2.36
CA ASP A 62 14.91 -0.76 -0.99
C ASP A 62 15.53 0.60 -0.62
N ASN A 63 15.82 1.45 -1.61
CA ASN A 63 16.35 2.80 -1.42
C ASN A 63 15.25 3.88 -1.38
N VAL A 64 13.98 3.49 -1.59
CA VAL A 64 12.86 4.42 -1.57
C VAL A 64 12.36 4.59 -0.14
N GLU A 65 12.68 5.72 0.48
CA GLU A 65 12.12 6.08 1.78
C GLU A 65 10.64 6.43 1.64
N LEU A 66 9.80 5.71 2.40
CA LEU A 66 8.37 5.99 2.51
C LEU A 66 8.09 6.63 3.86
N LEU A 67 7.39 7.77 3.84
CA LEU A 67 6.89 8.39 5.06
C LEU A 67 5.74 7.53 5.61
N VAL A 68 5.95 6.99 6.82
CA VAL A 68 4.93 6.26 7.56
C VAL A 68 4.72 6.96 8.90
N GLU A 69 3.53 7.50 9.08
CA GLU A 69 3.10 8.13 10.31
C GLU A 69 2.26 7.17 11.14
N LYS A 70 2.37 7.29 12.46
CA LYS A 70 1.61 6.48 13.40
C LYS A 70 0.98 7.35 14.47
N GLU A 71 -0.27 7.08 14.77
CA GLU A 71 -1.02 7.76 15.81
C GLU A 71 -1.98 6.79 16.50
N ASN A 72 -2.40 7.10 17.72
CA ASN A 72 -3.48 6.38 18.38
C ASN A 72 -4.82 6.98 17.92
N THR A 73 -5.80 6.14 17.64
CA THR A 73 -7.14 6.55 17.19
C THR A 73 -8.24 5.74 17.88
N ASN A 74 -9.44 6.30 17.90
CA ASN A 74 -10.67 5.61 18.32
C ASN A 74 -11.49 5.07 17.13
N GLU A 75 -10.95 5.17 15.90
CA GLU A 75 -11.55 4.57 14.71
C GLU A 75 -11.62 3.03 14.82
N GLN A 76 -12.56 2.42 14.11
CA GLN A 76 -12.68 0.96 14.08
C GLN A 76 -11.53 0.32 13.28
N PRO A 77 -11.10 -0.90 13.64
CA PRO A 77 -10.09 -1.63 12.89
C PRO A 77 -10.47 -1.81 11.42
N GLY A 78 -9.52 -1.58 10.53
CA GLY A 78 -9.79 -1.55 9.10
C GLY A 78 -8.60 -1.12 8.28
N THR A 79 -8.71 -1.20 6.95
CA THR A 79 -7.68 -0.70 6.05
C THR A 79 -8.34 -0.06 4.83
N THR A 80 -7.92 1.16 4.55
CA THR A 80 -8.38 1.97 3.42
C THR A 80 -7.21 2.22 2.50
N LEU A 81 -7.41 1.97 1.21
CA LEU A 81 -6.52 2.38 0.13
C LEU A 81 -7.23 3.44 -0.69
N GLN A 82 -6.63 4.63 -0.77
CA GLN A 82 -7.07 5.70 -1.64
C GLN A 82 -6.02 5.89 -2.73
N ILE A 83 -6.41 5.70 -3.98
CA ILE A 83 -5.53 5.88 -5.15
C ILE A 83 -6.07 7.06 -5.95
N ILE A 84 -5.19 7.99 -6.30
CA ILE A 84 -5.55 9.20 -7.02
C ILE A 84 -4.80 9.20 -8.36
N ALA A 85 -5.55 9.24 -9.44
CA ALA A 85 -5.04 9.56 -10.77
C ALA A 85 -5.14 11.08 -10.96
N LYS A 86 -3.99 11.76 -11.02
CA LYS A 86 -3.94 13.17 -11.45
C LYS A 86 -3.76 13.19 -12.97
N ASN A 87 -4.69 13.83 -13.68
CA ASN A 87 -4.49 14.18 -15.07
C ASN A 87 -3.68 15.48 -15.12
N GLU A 88 -2.61 15.55 -15.91
CA GLU A 88 -1.80 16.77 -16.06
C GLU A 88 -2.58 17.95 -16.67
N ASP A 89 -3.77 17.69 -17.22
CA ASP A 89 -4.61 18.66 -17.94
C ASP A 89 -5.52 19.54 -17.05
N ASP A 90 -5.62 19.30 -15.74
CA ASP A 90 -6.48 20.11 -14.85
C ASP A 90 -5.85 21.47 -14.44
N SER A 91 -4.72 21.84 -15.04
CA SER A 91 -3.99 23.10 -14.78
C SER A 91 -4.55 24.31 -15.53
N ASN A 92 -5.62 24.16 -16.32
CA ASN A 92 -6.14 25.25 -17.15
C ASN A 92 -7.67 25.33 -17.08
N LYS A 93 -8.19 25.87 -15.97
CA LYS A 93 -9.55 26.40 -15.91
C LYS A 93 -9.64 27.61 -14.99
#